data_AF-A0A2K9H8K2-F1
#
_entry.id   AF-A0A2K9H8K2-F1
#
_cell.length_a   1.000
_cell.length_b   1.000
_cell.length_c   1.000
_cell.angle_alpha   90.00
_cell.angle_beta   90.00
_cell.angle_gamma   90.00
#
_symmetry.space_group_name_H-M   'P 1'
#
loop_
_entity.id
_entity.type
_entity.pdbx_description
1 polymer ?
#
loop_
_entity_poly.entity_id
_entity_poly.type
_entity_poly.pdbx_seq_one_letter_code
_entity_poly.pdbx_strand_id
1 'polypeptide(L)'
;MENITENKIRKWIESFHLSNNTETDKHITDFFSPNLERKEWLKKGFLLSKECQNYIDSHEYPIRVYLGISLKDRRKEFIPEGLTLSLLDKWTPPFIILSKLQMDDFENYSVANKLTSVLHMKTYFWQYKERGLYATNIYIALK
;
A
#
# COMPACT_ATOMS: atom_id res chain seq x y z
N MET A 1 -3.39 -16.82 -21.94
CA MET A 1 -2.65 -15.54 -21.85
C MET A 1 -2.28 -15.35 -20.40
N GLU A 2 -1.06 -15.69 -20.00
CA GLU A 2 -0.53 -15.15 -18.73
C GLU A 2 -0.66 -13.62 -18.79
N ASN A 3 -1.28 -13.04 -17.77
CA ASN A 3 -1.68 -11.65 -17.77
C ASN A 3 -0.42 -10.77 -17.89
N ILE A 4 -0.36 -9.87 -18.87
CA ILE A 4 0.78 -8.95 -19.04
C ILE A 4 1.10 -8.19 -17.74
N THR A 5 0.07 -7.92 -16.93
CA THR A 5 0.17 -7.33 -15.59
C THR A 5 0.93 -8.22 -14.60
N GLU A 6 0.69 -9.53 -14.59
CA GLU A 6 1.39 -10.47 -13.70
C GLU A 6 2.89 -10.52 -14.04
N ASN A 7 3.24 -10.60 -15.33
CA ASN A 7 4.64 -10.64 -15.75
C ASN A 7 5.37 -9.32 -15.41
N LYS A 8 4.70 -8.18 -15.56
CA LYS A 8 5.26 -6.87 -15.15
C LYS A 8 5.52 -6.82 -13.64
N ILE A 9 4.59 -7.31 -12.81
CA ILE A 9 4.72 -7.31 -11.36
C ILE A 9 5.85 -8.24 -10.90
N ARG A 10 5.94 -9.44 -11.47
CA ARG A 10 7.03 -10.38 -11.15
C ARG A 10 8.39 -9.77 -11.48
N LYS A 11 8.56 -9.22 -12.68
CA LYS A 11 9.78 -8.50 -13.08
C LYS A 11 10.10 -7.32 -12.17
N TRP A 12 9.08 -6.60 -11.71
CA TRP A 12 9.26 -5.50 -10.76
C TRP A 12 9.76 -6.00 -9.41
N ILE A 13 9.17 -7.07 -8.86
CA ILE A 13 9.62 -7.71 -7.61
C ILE A 13 11.06 -8.22 -7.73
N GLU A 14 11.38 -8.94 -8.80
CA GLU A 14 12.73 -9.45 -9.08
C GLU A 14 13.74 -8.30 -9.19
N SER A 15 13.38 -7.23 -9.91
CA SER A 15 14.23 -6.04 -10.05
C SER A 15 14.48 -5.37 -8.71
N PHE A 16 13.44 -5.23 -7.88
CA PHE A 16 13.59 -4.65 -6.53
C PHE A 16 14.46 -5.53 -5.63
N HIS A 17 14.29 -6.85 -5.68
CA HIS A 17 15.12 -7.80 -4.94
C HIS A 17 16.61 -7.63 -5.27
N LEU A 18 16.93 -7.60 -6.57
CA LEU A 18 18.31 -7.49 -7.07
C LEU A 18 18.89 -6.07 -6.96
N SER A 19 18.05 -5.05 -6.78
CA SER A 19 18.51 -3.67 -6.72
C SER A 19 19.33 -3.37 -5.46
N ASN A 20 20.23 -2.39 -5.56
CA ASN A 20 20.91 -1.81 -4.40
C ASN A 20 20.01 -0.85 -3.59
N ASN A 21 18.74 -0.68 -3.97
CA ASN A 21 17.80 0.10 -3.17
C ASN A 21 17.66 -0.57 -1.80
N THR A 22 17.88 0.19 -0.75
CA THR A 22 17.99 -0.30 0.62
C THR A 22 16.65 -0.30 1.36
N GLU A 23 15.64 0.42 0.86
CA GLU A 23 14.50 0.79 1.71
C GLU A 23 13.15 0.37 1.13
N THR A 24 12.64 1.09 0.12
CA THR A 24 11.30 0.87 -0.42
C THR A 24 11.23 1.12 -1.92
N ASP A 25 10.31 0.46 -2.59
CA ASP A 25 9.89 0.80 -3.95
C ASP A 25 8.36 0.77 -4.04
N LYS A 26 7.79 1.72 -4.79
CA LYS A 26 6.34 1.94 -4.90
C LYS A 26 5.92 1.72 -6.34
N HIS A 27 4.98 0.81 -6.53
CA HIS A 27 4.29 0.66 -7.82
C HIS A 27 2.87 1.18 -7.71
N ILE A 28 2.56 2.20 -8.51
CA ILE A 28 1.18 2.60 -8.76
C ILE A 28 0.60 1.53 -9.67
N THR A 29 -0.26 0.71 -9.11
CA THR A 29 -1.05 -0.27 -9.83
C THR A 29 -2.01 0.46 -10.75
N ASP A 30 -2.03 0.11 -12.04
CA ASP A 30 -2.95 0.67 -13.06
C ASP A 30 -4.41 0.23 -12.80
N PHE A 31 -4.93 0.50 -11.61
CA PHE A 31 -6.34 0.34 -11.26
C PHE A 31 -7.20 1.45 -11.84
N PHE A 32 -6.58 2.48 -12.41
CA PHE A 32 -7.25 3.65 -12.96
C PHE A 32 -7.94 3.31 -14.28
N SER A 33 -9.06 2.60 -14.18
CA SER A 33 -10.09 2.62 -15.20
C SER A 33 -11.16 3.62 -14.74
N PRO A 34 -11.51 4.64 -15.55
CA PRO A 34 -12.51 5.64 -15.18
C PRO A 34 -13.90 5.03 -14.87
N ASN A 35 -14.11 3.77 -15.23
CA ASN A 35 -15.37 3.03 -15.03
C ASN A 35 -15.35 2.10 -13.80
N LEU A 36 -14.24 2.03 -13.06
CA LEU A 36 -14.11 1.10 -11.94
C LEU A 36 -14.51 1.78 -10.63
N GLU A 37 -15.49 1.20 -9.92
CA GLU A 37 -15.93 1.73 -8.64
C GLU A 37 -14.81 1.67 -7.57
N ARG A 38 -14.76 2.66 -6.67
CA ARG A 38 -13.74 2.72 -5.60
C ARG A 38 -13.70 1.49 -4.70
N LYS A 39 -14.82 0.79 -4.51
CA LYS A 39 -14.87 -0.49 -3.78
C LYS A 39 -14.09 -1.58 -4.51
N GLU A 40 -14.15 -1.60 -5.84
CA GLU A 40 -13.43 -2.54 -6.69
C GLU A 40 -11.93 -2.22 -6.70
N TRP A 41 -11.53 -0.94 -6.59
CA TRP A 41 -10.12 -0.57 -6.39
C TRP A 41 -9.52 -1.22 -5.15
N LEU A 42 -10.21 -1.15 -4.01
CA LEU A 42 -9.74 -1.79 -2.78
C LEU A 42 -9.63 -3.30 -2.96
N LYS A 43 -10.67 -3.93 -3.51
CA LYS A 43 -10.70 -5.38 -3.73
C LYS A 43 -9.53 -5.83 -4.61
N LYS A 44 -9.28 -5.13 -5.71
CA LYS A 44 -8.13 -5.40 -6.60
C LYS A 44 -6.80 -5.11 -5.92
N GLY A 45 -6.70 -4.04 -5.15
CA GLY A 45 -5.53 -3.70 -4.34
C GLY A 45 -5.13 -4.84 -3.40
N PHE A 46 -6.09 -5.36 -2.62
CA PHE A 46 -5.86 -6.50 -1.73
C PHE A 46 -5.49 -7.77 -2.49
N LEU A 47 -6.22 -8.10 -3.55
CA LEU A 47 -5.94 -9.29 -4.36
C LEU A 47 -4.51 -9.25 -4.91
N LEU A 48 -4.12 -8.12 -5.50
CA LEU A 48 -2.82 -7.96 -6.12
C LEU A 48 -1.70 -7.93 -5.08
N SER A 49 -1.92 -7.31 -3.92
CA SER A 49 -0.93 -7.33 -2.84
C SER A 49 -0.71 -8.75 -2.32
N LYS A 50 -1.77 -9.57 -2.25
CA LYS A 50 -1.66 -10.99 -1.89
C LYS A 50 -0.93 -11.80 -2.96
N GLU A 51 -1.18 -11.55 -4.24
CA GLU A 51 -0.44 -12.18 -5.33
C GLU A 51 1.06 -11.84 -5.27
N CYS A 52 1.41 -10.58 -5.00
CA CYS A 52 2.80 -10.18 -4.76
C CYS A 52 3.41 -10.93 -3.58
N GLN A 53 2.70 -10.99 -2.44
CA GLN A 53 3.18 -11.68 -1.24
C GLN A 53 3.42 -13.17 -1.51
N ASN A 54 2.45 -13.85 -2.14
CA ASN A 54 2.59 -15.27 -2.51
C ASN A 54 3.81 -15.53 -3.40
N TYR A 55 4.07 -14.66 -4.38
CA TYR A 55 5.22 -14.80 -5.27
C TYR A 55 6.55 -14.55 -4.54
N ILE A 56 6.60 -13.55 -3.66
CA ILE A 56 7.76 -13.26 -2.80
C ILE A 56 8.06 -14.46 -1.89
N ASP A 57 7.04 -15.01 -1.24
CA ASP A 57 7.18 -16.15 -0.33
C ASP A 57 7.64 -17.40 -1.06
N SER A 58 7.10 -17.67 -2.26
CA SER A 58 7.48 -18.86 -3.04
C SER A 58 8.91 -18.82 -3.55
N HIS A 59 9.55 -17.64 -3.57
CA HIS A 59 10.94 -17.44 -3.96
C HIS A 59 11.86 -17.09 -2.78
N GLU A 60 11.31 -17.10 -1.55
CA GLU A 60 12.03 -16.78 -0.31
C GLU A 60 12.71 -15.40 -0.34
N TYR A 61 12.12 -14.44 -1.05
CA TYR A 61 12.68 -13.10 -1.11
C TYR A 61 12.48 -12.38 0.23
N PRO A 62 13.52 -11.72 0.80
CA PRO A 62 13.41 -10.96 2.04
C PRO A 62 12.76 -9.58 1.79
N ILE A 63 11.57 -9.59 1.17
CA ILE A 63 10.80 -8.42 0.80
C ILE A 63 9.46 -8.48 1.54
N ARG A 64 8.98 -7.32 1.99
CA ARG A 64 7.67 -7.14 2.60
C ARG A 64 6.75 -6.42 1.64
N VAL A 65 5.48 -6.80 1.63
CA VAL A 65 4.44 -6.15 0.81
C VAL A 65 3.51 -5.32 1.69
N TYR A 66 3.26 -4.08 1.27
CA TYR A 66 2.29 -3.21 1.88
C TYR A 66 1.28 -2.71 0.85
N LEU A 67 0.00 -2.78 1.17
CA LEU A 67 -1.06 -2.08 0.44
C LEU A 67 -1.15 -0.65 0.97
N GLY A 68 -0.76 0.31 0.14
CA GLY A 68 -0.89 1.73 0.38
C GLY A 68 -2.25 2.27 -0.07
N ILE A 69 -2.88 3.06 0.79
CA ILE A 69 -4.19 3.70 0.54
C ILE A 69 -4.10 5.17 0.93
N SER A 70 -4.34 6.05 -0.03
CA SER A 70 -4.42 7.49 0.22
C SER A 70 -5.78 7.88 0.79
N LEU A 71 -5.76 8.70 1.83
CA LEU A 71 -6.96 9.28 2.43
C LEU A 71 -7.20 10.69 1.88
N LYS A 72 -8.44 11.16 2.00
CA LYS A 72 -8.78 12.54 1.66
C LYS A 72 -8.01 13.53 2.54
N ASP A 73 -7.50 14.57 1.89
CA ASP A 73 -6.85 15.68 2.55
C ASP A 73 -7.74 16.33 3.62
N ARG A 74 -7.12 16.73 4.73
CA ARG A 74 -7.82 17.40 5.83
C ARG A 74 -7.09 18.63 6.33
N ARG A 75 -7.82 19.57 6.91
CA ARG A 75 -7.24 20.75 7.58
C ARG A 75 -6.61 20.45 8.94
N LYS A 76 -6.86 19.27 9.50
CA LYS A 76 -6.35 18.84 10.80
C LYS A 76 -5.74 17.44 10.70
N GLU A 77 -4.72 17.22 11.50
CA GLU A 77 -4.12 15.91 11.73
C GLU A 77 -5.17 14.95 12.31
N PHE A 78 -5.15 13.72 11.81
CA PHE A 78 -5.96 12.63 12.33
C PHE A 78 -5.40 11.27 11.90
N ILE A 79 -5.68 10.25 12.70
CA ILE A 79 -5.48 8.84 12.36
C ILE A 79 -6.89 8.23 12.29
N PRO A 80 -7.29 7.61 11.18
CA PRO A 80 -8.62 7.00 11.11
C PRO A 80 -8.69 5.79 12.06
N GLU A 81 -9.83 5.62 12.72
CA GLU A 81 -10.08 4.45 13.58
C GLU A 81 -10.66 3.26 12.81
N GLY A 82 -11.17 3.51 11.61
CA GLY A 82 -11.69 2.52 10.66
C GLY A 82 -11.48 3.01 9.22
N LEU A 83 -11.51 2.10 8.25
CA LEU A 83 -11.43 2.43 6.83
C LEU A 83 -12.83 2.39 6.20
N THR A 84 -13.30 3.54 5.73
CA THR A 84 -14.57 3.66 4.99
C THR A 84 -14.34 4.38 3.67
N LEU A 85 -15.18 4.11 2.67
CA LEU A 85 -15.08 4.74 1.34
C LEU A 85 -15.17 6.28 1.37
N SER A 86 -15.73 6.87 2.44
CA SER A 86 -15.80 8.32 2.61
C SER A 86 -14.47 8.94 3.05
N LEU A 87 -13.58 8.15 3.67
CA LEU A 87 -12.25 8.57 4.09
C LEU A 87 -11.21 8.48 2.98
N LEU A 88 -11.43 7.60 2.01
CA LEU A 88 -10.49 7.37 0.91
C LEU A 88 -10.45 8.52 -0.07
N ASP A 89 -9.26 8.86 -0.54
CA ASP A 89 -9.12 9.77 -1.67
C ASP A 89 -9.85 9.21 -2.89
N LYS A 90 -10.52 10.09 -3.64
CA LYS A 90 -11.37 9.64 -4.76
C LYS A 90 -10.63 9.57 -6.09
N TRP A 91 -9.43 10.13 -6.15
CA TRP A 91 -8.64 10.24 -7.37
C TRP A 91 -7.42 9.33 -7.36
N THR A 92 -6.95 8.97 -6.18
CA THR A 92 -5.76 8.16 -5.98
C THR A 92 -6.17 6.71 -5.72
N PRO A 93 -5.92 5.78 -6.64
CA PRO A 93 -6.14 4.36 -6.38
C PRO A 93 -5.17 3.86 -5.31
N PRO A 94 -5.48 2.72 -4.66
CA PRO A 94 -4.51 2.00 -3.86
C PRO A 94 -3.25 1.67 -4.68
N PHE A 95 -2.13 1.50 -3.99
CA PHE A 95 -0.84 1.19 -4.60
C PHE A 95 -0.09 0.17 -3.76
N ILE A 96 0.92 -0.48 -4.34
CA ILE A 96 1.71 -1.50 -3.63
C ILE A 96 3.09 -0.92 -3.32
N ILE A 97 3.56 -1.17 -2.10
CA ILE A 97 4.94 -0.90 -1.69
C ILE A 97 5.63 -2.24 -1.41
N LEU A 98 6.83 -2.38 -1.98
CA LEU A 98 7.80 -3.38 -1.56
C LEU A 98 8.79 -2.72 -0.61
N SER A 99 9.19 -3.43 0.45
CA SER A 99 10.23 -2.94 1.36
C SER A 99 11.15 -4.06 1.81
N LYS A 100 12.44 -3.75 1.96
CA LYS A 100 13.43 -4.65 2.56
C LYS A 100 13.46 -4.53 4.09
N LEU A 101 12.95 -3.44 4.64
CA LEU A 101 12.85 -3.16 6.08
C LEU A 101 11.41 -3.31 6.57
N GLN A 102 11.19 -3.37 7.88
CA GLN A 102 9.85 -3.21 8.42
C GLN A 102 9.47 -1.74 8.40
N MET A 103 8.19 -1.42 8.15
CA MET A 103 7.72 -0.05 8.24
C MET A 103 7.97 0.61 9.61
N ASP A 104 8.06 -0.17 10.69
CA ASP A 104 8.45 0.34 12.02
C ASP A 104 9.89 0.82 12.11
N ASP A 105 10.75 0.37 11.21
CA ASP A 105 12.16 0.77 11.18
C ASP A 105 12.34 2.18 10.58
N PHE A 106 11.27 2.77 10.04
CA PHE A 106 11.29 4.11 9.45
C PHE A 106 10.69 5.13 10.42
N GLU A 107 11.43 6.21 10.70
CA GLU A 107 11.02 7.27 11.65
C GLU A 107 9.70 7.97 11.30
N ASN A 108 9.35 8.00 10.02
CA ASN A 108 8.19 8.75 9.53
C ASN A 108 6.86 8.00 9.67
N TYR A 109 6.89 6.69 9.95
CA TYR A 109 5.69 5.87 10.01
C TYR A 109 5.29 5.61 11.45
N SER A 110 4.00 5.52 11.68
CA SER A 110 3.44 5.23 13.00
C SER A 110 2.41 4.12 12.91
N VAL A 111 2.34 3.27 13.93
CA VAL A 111 1.38 2.17 13.97
C VAL A 111 -0.03 2.72 14.20
N ALA A 112 -0.95 2.41 13.30
CA ALA A 112 -2.37 2.69 13.45
C ALA A 112 -3.03 1.57 14.27
N ASN A 113 -2.85 1.59 15.60
CA ASN A 113 -3.29 0.52 16.51
C ASN A 113 -4.78 0.16 16.37
N LYS A 114 -5.66 1.16 16.29
CA LYS A 114 -7.10 0.94 16.14
C LYS A 114 -7.43 0.25 14.80
N LEU A 115 -6.85 0.71 13.69
CA LEU A 115 -7.02 0.05 12.39
C LEU A 115 -6.46 -1.36 12.40
N THR A 116 -5.31 -1.56 13.03
CA THR A 116 -4.69 -2.88 13.16
C THR A 116 -5.63 -3.86 13.85
N SER A 117 -6.29 -3.40 14.92
CA SER A 117 -7.29 -4.21 15.62
C SER A 117 -8.53 -4.49 14.76
N VAL A 118 -9.02 -3.51 14.00
CA VAL A 118 -10.24 -3.64 13.18
C VAL A 118 -10.01 -4.52 11.95
N LEU A 119 -8.84 -4.40 11.32
CA LEU A 119 -8.49 -5.12 10.09
C LEU A 119 -7.84 -6.48 10.38
N HIS A 120 -7.44 -6.73 11.62
CA HIS A 120 -6.60 -7.88 12.00
C HIS A 120 -5.29 -8.00 11.19
N MET A 121 -4.81 -6.87 10.67
CA MET A 121 -3.59 -6.75 9.86
C MET A 121 -2.77 -5.57 10.36
N LYS A 122 -1.45 -5.75 10.49
CA LYS A 122 -0.58 -4.69 11.00
C LYS A 122 -0.64 -3.49 10.05
N THR A 123 -1.05 -2.35 10.58
CA THR A 123 -1.38 -1.18 9.78
C THR A 123 -0.59 0.02 10.28
N TYR A 124 0.00 0.75 9.36
CA TYR A 124 0.78 1.96 9.61
C TYR A 124 0.10 3.14 8.96
N PHE A 125 0.43 4.34 9.42
CA PHE A 125 0.09 5.56 8.73
C PHE A 125 1.32 6.45 8.63
N TRP A 126 1.37 7.21 7.54
CA TRP A 126 2.26 8.35 7.41
C TRP A 126 1.42 9.55 7.06
N GLN A 127 1.67 10.65 7.75
CA GLN A 127 0.99 11.91 7.53
C GLN A 127 2.03 13.02 7.38
N TYR A 128 1.80 13.88 6.39
CA TYR A 128 2.62 15.06 6.16
C TYR A 128 1.74 16.23 5.72
N LYS A 129 2.28 17.44 5.85
CA LYS A 129 1.55 18.67 5.52
C LYS A 129 1.98 19.16 4.14
N GLU A 130 1.02 19.31 3.24
CA GLU A 130 1.21 19.84 1.90
C GLU A 130 0.19 20.96 1.63
N ARG A 131 0.67 22.15 1.25
CA ARG A 131 -0.18 23.31 0.90
C ARG A 131 -1.25 23.66 1.95
N GLY A 132 -0.92 23.47 3.23
CA GLY A 132 -1.83 23.76 4.35
C GLY A 132 -2.85 22.66 4.66
N LEU A 133 -2.80 21.53 3.96
CA LEU A 133 -3.60 20.34 4.21
C LEU A 133 -2.72 19.19 4.67
N TYR A 134 -3.29 18.28 5.43
CA TYR A 134 -2.67 17.02 5.83
C TYR A 134 -3.00 15.95 4.80
N ALA A 135 -1.96 15.49 4.11
CA ALA A 135 -2.00 14.31 3.26
C ALA A 135 -1.68 13.09 4.12
N THR A 136 -2.52 12.06 4.06
CA THR A 136 -2.38 10.87 4.91
C THR A 136 -2.46 9.62 4.06
N ASN A 137 -1.50 8.71 4.26
CA ASN A 137 -1.50 7.39 3.66
C ASN A 137 -1.58 6.34 4.76
N ILE A 138 -2.38 5.30 4.52
CA ILE A 138 -2.43 4.08 5.32
C ILE A 138 -1.68 2.99 4.59
N TYR A 139 -0.94 2.19 5.33
CA TYR A 139 -0.17 1.07 4.80
C TYR A 139 -0.53 -0.18 5.55
N ILE A 140 -1.13 -1.14 4.86
CA ILE A 140 -1.57 -2.41 5.45
C ILE A 140 -0.53 -3.45 5.09
N ALA A 141 0.12 -4.04 6.10
CA ALA A 141 1.05 -5.14 5.90
C ALA A 141 0.28 -6.40 5.49
N LEU A 142 0.72 -7.02 4.41
CA LEU A 142 0.25 -8.33 4.01
C LEU A 142 1.10 -9.36 4.77
N LYS A 143 0.44 -10.43 5.22
CA LYS A 143 1.07 -11.58 5.87
C LYS A 143 0.95 -12.79 4.97
#